data_AF-A0A960H6A7-F1
#
_entry.id   AF-A0A960H6A7-F1
#
_cell.length_a   1.000
_cell.length_b   1.000
_cell.length_c   1.000
_cell.angle_alpha   90.00
_cell.angle_beta   90.00
_cell.angle_gamma   90.00
#
_symmetry.space_group_name_H-M   'P 1'
#
loop_
_entity.id
_entity.type
_entity.pdbx_description
1 polymer ?
#
loop_
_entity_poly.entity_id
_entity_poly.type
_entity_poly.pdbx_seq_one_letter_code
_entity_poly.pdbx_strand_id
1 'polypeptide(L)'
;MPVTGIKFRGHPAARAILGTVLAAAARAPLGLRPPVLWSGLGVGGAAAAMVATGVAAATAVPRVRSAMVERDLPDRPARWLALEIPAGTVWAEEAVFRGAVQAVAARAVGRSGGRLLQAAVFGLWHIPD
;
A
#
# COMPACT_ATOMS: atom_id res chain seq x y z
N MET A 1 -30.63 5.95 7.72
CA MET A 1 -29.99 4.67 8.08
C MET A 1 -28.49 4.92 8.20
N PRO A 2 -27.85 4.63 9.33
CA PRO A 2 -26.41 4.83 9.41
C PRO A 2 -25.75 3.74 8.57
N VAL A 3 -25.16 4.15 7.45
CA VAL A 3 -24.21 3.32 6.71
C VAL A 3 -23.01 3.17 7.65
N THR A 4 -22.91 2.03 8.34
CA THR A 4 -21.74 1.65 9.14
C THR A 4 -20.58 1.33 8.20
N GLY A 5 -20.09 2.35 7.50
CA GLY A 5 -19.00 2.29 6.55
C GLY A 5 -17.65 2.38 7.24
N ILE A 6 -17.24 1.33 7.96
CA ILE A 6 -15.81 1.06 8.21
C ILE A 6 -15.59 -0.44 7.99
N LYS A 7 -15.37 -0.84 6.72
CA LYS A 7 -15.10 -2.23 6.28
C LYS A 7 -13.77 -2.82 6.80
N PHE A 8 -13.04 -2.17 7.73
CA PHE A 8 -11.64 -2.53 8.03
C PHE A 8 -11.27 -2.61 9.52
N ARG A 9 -12.18 -3.06 10.39
CA ARG A 9 -11.81 -3.41 11.77
C ARG A 9 -11.33 -4.87 11.85
N GLY A 10 -10.01 -5.05 12.00
CA GLY A 10 -9.33 -6.32 12.29
C GLY A 10 -9.12 -7.18 11.05
N HIS A 11 -7.93 -7.45 10.52
CA HIS A 11 -6.73 -7.93 11.19
C HIS A 11 -5.53 -7.57 10.30
N PRO A 12 -4.78 -6.49 10.58
CA PRO A 12 -3.61 -6.10 9.77
C PRO A 12 -2.60 -7.25 9.67
N ALA A 13 -2.46 -8.02 10.76
CA ALA A 13 -1.64 -9.23 10.78
C ALA A 13 -2.11 -10.30 9.79
N ALA A 14 -3.42 -10.57 9.69
CA ALA A 14 -3.93 -11.60 8.77
C ALA A 14 -3.68 -11.22 7.31
N ARG A 15 -3.88 -9.94 6.96
CA ARG A 15 -3.59 -9.42 5.60
C ARG A 15 -2.10 -9.51 5.29
N ALA A 16 -1.25 -9.11 6.23
CA ALA A 16 0.20 -9.21 6.08
C ALA A 16 0.67 -10.67 5.93
N ILE A 17 0.11 -11.59 6.72
CA ILE A 17 0.40 -13.02 6.64
C ILE A 17 -0.03 -13.57 5.28
N LEU A 18 -1.28 -13.30 4.86
CA LEU A 18 -1.79 -13.78 3.58
C LEU A 18 -0.94 -13.26 2.41
N GLY A 19 -0.62 -11.97 2.40
CA GLY A 19 0.26 -11.38 1.38
C GLY A 19 1.63 -12.05 1.35
N THR A 20 2.23 -12.29 2.52
CA THR A 20 3.51 -12.99 2.65
C THR A 20 3.44 -14.42 2.11
N VAL A 21 2.40 -15.17 2.48
CA VAL A 21 2.21 -16.56 2.03
C VAL A 21 2.05 -16.61 0.52
N LEU A 22 1.25 -15.71 -0.07
CA LEU A 22 1.06 -15.64 -1.52
C LEU A 22 2.36 -15.28 -2.25
N ALA A 23 3.10 -14.29 -1.75
CA ALA A 23 4.39 -13.91 -2.31
C ALA A 23 5.40 -15.07 -2.25
N ALA A 24 5.44 -15.80 -1.13
CA ALA A 24 6.30 -16.97 -0.95
C ALA A 24 5.92 -18.11 -1.90
N ALA A 25 4.62 -18.46 -1.97
CA ALA A 25 4.11 -19.48 -2.88
C ALA A 25 4.41 -19.15 -4.34
N ALA A 26 4.29 -17.88 -4.72
CA ALA A 26 4.64 -17.39 -6.04
C ALA A 26 6.16 -17.26 -6.28
N ARG A 27 7.02 -17.49 -5.26
CA ARG A 27 8.47 -17.24 -5.30
C ARG A 27 8.77 -15.83 -5.83
N ALA A 28 8.07 -14.84 -5.29
CA ALA A 28 8.15 -13.47 -5.75
C ALA A 28 9.50 -12.83 -5.35
N PRO A 29 10.21 -12.16 -6.27
CA PRO A 29 11.43 -11.43 -5.94
C PRO A 29 11.06 -10.09 -5.30
N LEU A 30 10.89 -10.06 -3.97
CA LEU A 30 10.43 -8.89 -3.21
C LEU A 30 11.44 -7.73 -3.11
N GLY A 31 12.66 -7.87 -3.64
CA GLY A 31 13.66 -6.79 -3.63
C GLY A 31 14.23 -6.45 -2.25
N LEU A 32 14.03 -7.31 -1.24
CA LEU A 32 14.44 -7.08 0.16
C LEU A 32 15.94 -7.31 0.42
N ARG A 33 16.77 -7.38 -0.63
CA ARG A 33 18.21 -7.60 -0.53
C ARG A 33 18.97 -6.44 -1.17
N PRO A 34 20.12 -6.03 -0.60
CA PRO A 34 21.05 -5.13 -1.28
C PRO A 34 21.46 -5.69 -2.67
N PRO A 35 21.71 -4.82 -3.68
CA PRO A 35 21.67 -3.36 -3.62
C PRO A 35 20.27 -2.77 -3.88
N VAL A 36 19.30 -3.59 -4.35
CA VAL A 36 17.95 -3.14 -4.74
C VAL A 36 17.23 -2.49 -3.56
N LEU A 37 17.37 -3.05 -2.36
CA LEU A 37 16.80 -2.47 -1.14
C LEU A 37 17.28 -1.03 -0.90
N TRP A 38 18.57 -0.76 -1.07
CA TRP A 38 19.13 0.59 -0.83
C TRP A 38 18.65 1.60 -1.85
N SER A 39 18.64 1.20 -3.14
CA SER A 39 18.07 2.05 -4.19
C SER A 39 16.59 2.31 -3.94
N GLY A 40 15.84 1.30 -3.50
CA GLY A 40 14.43 1.42 -3.15
C GLY A 40 14.19 2.38 -1.98
N LEU A 41 15.00 2.28 -0.91
CA LEU A 41 14.95 3.20 0.22
C LEU A 41 15.32 4.63 -0.19
N GLY A 42 16.31 4.82 -1.07
CA GLY A 42 16.69 6.14 -1.57
C GLY A 42 15.57 6.80 -2.39
N VAL A 43 15.05 6.10 -3.39
CA VAL A 43 13.97 6.61 -4.26
C VAL A 43 12.67 6.78 -3.47
N GLY A 44 12.31 5.77 -2.66
CA GLY A 44 11.12 5.80 -1.81
C GLY A 44 11.18 6.91 -0.76
N GLY A 45 12.35 7.12 -0.14
CA GLY A 45 12.58 8.22 0.79
C GLY A 45 12.45 9.59 0.14
N ALA A 46 13.02 9.77 -1.06
CA ALA A 46 12.88 11.01 -1.83
C ALA A 46 11.41 11.31 -2.19
N ALA A 47 10.68 10.30 -2.67
CA ALA A 47 9.26 10.43 -2.98
C ALA A 47 8.42 10.73 -1.73
N ALA A 48 8.68 10.04 -0.62
CA ALA A 48 8.01 10.29 0.66
C ALA A 48 8.26 11.71 1.17
N ALA A 49 9.51 12.19 1.08
CA ALA A 49 9.86 13.56 1.46
C ALA A 49 9.10 14.59 0.61
N MET A 50 9.06 14.40 -0.71
CA MET A 50 8.33 15.29 -1.63
C MET A 50 6.84 15.38 -1.26
N VAL A 51 6.18 14.23 -1.04
CA VAL A 51 4.76 14.18 -0.66
C VAL A 51 4.54 14.82 0.71
N ALA A 52 5.38 14.50 1.70
CA ALA A 52 5.28 15.05 3.04
C ALA A 52 5.44 16.58 3.04
N THR A 53 6.39 17.12 2.26
CA THR A 53 6.56 18.57 2.08
C THR A 53 5.34 19.19 1.43
N GLY A 54 4.78 18.57 0.38
CA GLY A 54 3.55 19.05 -0.27
C GLY A 54 2.35 19.10 0.69
N VAL A 55 2.15 18.04 1.48
CA VAL A 55 1.12 17.99 2.53
C VAL A 55 1.35 19.08 3.57
N ALA A 56 2.57 19.20 4.10
CA ALA A 56 2.93 20.22 5.08
C ALA A 56 2.68 21.64 4.55
N ALA A 57 3.11 21.94 3.32
CA ALA A 57 2.86 23.21 2.67
C ALA A 57 1.35 23.49 2.50
N ALA A 58 0.56 22.48 2.09
CA ALA A 58 -0.89 22.62 1.96
C ALA A 58 -1.57 22.97 3.29
N THR A 59 -1.05 22.50 4.43
CA THR A 59 -1.58 22.85 5.76
C THR A 59 -1.39 24.32 6.16
N ALA A 60 -0.58 25.09 5.42
CA ALA A 60 -0.49 26.54 5.59
C ALA A 60 -1.79 27.23 5.15
N VAL A 61 -2.58 26.61 4.26
CA VAL A 61 -3.88 27.12 3.82
C VAL A 61 -4.95 26.84 4.90
N PRO A 62 -5.60 27.88 5.48
CA PRO A 62 -6.54 27.69 6.59
C PRO A 62 -7.68 26.72 6.27
N ARG A 63 -8.24 26.81 5.05
CA ARG A 63 -9.32 25.91 4.60
C ARG A 63 -8.89 24.45 4.57
N VAL A 64 -7.66 24.15 4.14
CA VAL A 64 -7.13 22.77 4.13
C VAL A 64 -6.92 22.29 5.56
N ARG A 65 -6.33 23.13 6.42
CA ARG A 65 -6.11 22.80 7.83
C ARG A 65 -7.41 22.48 8.57
N SER A 66 -8.43 23.32 8.43
CA SER A 66 -9.75 23.08 9.04
C SER A 66 -10.35 21.77 8.55
N ALA A 67 -10.35 21.55 7.23
CA ALA A 67 -10.88 20.32 6.64
C ALA A 67 -10.12 19.04 7.07
N MET A 68 -8.84 19.15 7.44
CA MET A 68 -8.07 18.02 8.00
C MET A 68 -8.39 17.78 9.48
N VAL A 69 -8.57 18.83 10.28
CA VAL A 69 -8.94 18.74 11.70
C VAL A 69 -10.33 18.12 11.88
N GLU A 70 -11.24 18.40 10.96
CA GLU A 70 -12.61 17.85 10.95
C GLU A 70 -12.68 16.34 10.61
N ARG A 71 -11.56 15.71 10.22
CA ARG A 71 -11.56 14.28 9.89
C ARG A 71 -11.59 13.42 11.14
N ASP A 72 -12.51 12.47 11.17
CA ASP A 72 -12.51 11.41 12.17
C ASP A 72 -11.27 10.54 12.01
N LEU A 73 -10.54 10.36 13.12
CA LEU A 73 -9.41 9.46 13.22
C LEU A 73 -9.78 8.23 14.05
N PRO A 74 -9.13 7.08 13.81
CA PRO A 74 -9.31 5.92 14.68
C PRO A 74 -8.80 6.22 16.09
N ASP A 75 -9.30 5.48 17.10
CA ASP A 75 -8.98 5.67 18.52
C ASP A 75 -7.48 5.68 18.85
N ARG A 76 -6.65 5.07 18.00
CA ARG A 76 -5.18 5.02 18.14
C ARG A 76 -4.49 5.49 16.85
N PRO A 77 -4.49 6.80 16.54
CA PRO A 77 -4.01 7.32 15.24
C PRO A 77 -2.54 6.99 14.98
N ALA A 78 -1.68 7.10 16.00
CA ALA A 78 -0.26 6.80 15.87
C ALA A 78 -0.02 5.32 15.55
N ARG A 79 -0.74 4.40 16.20
CA ARG A 79 -0.65 2.95 15.92
C ARG A 79 -1.17 2.62 14.53
N TRP A 80 -2.28 3.24 14.14
CA TRP A 80 -2.86 3.07 12.82
C TRP A 80 -1.88 3.51 11.73
N LEU A 81 -1.32 4.73 11.86
CA LEU A 81 -0.38 5.30 10.91
C LEU A 81 0.95 4.55 10.84
N ALA A 82 1.54 4.21 11.99
CA ALA A 82 2.89 3.65 12.04
C ALA A 82 2.94 2.13 11.83
N LEU A 83 1.85 1.40 12.08
CA LEU A 83 1.85 -0.07 12.05
C LEU A 83 0.74 -0.64 11.16
N GLU A 84 -0.50 -0.20 11.32
CA GLU A 84 -1.61 -0.84 10.60
C GLU A 84 -1.60 -0.50 9.11
N ILE A 85 -1.33 0.76 8.75
CA ILE A 85 -1.21 1.15 7.34
C ILE A 85 0.01 0.46 6.70
N PRO A 86 1.24 0.54 7.26
CA PRO A 86 2.41 -0.06 6.59
C PRO A 86 2.32 -1.59 6.48
N ALA A 87 1.85 -2.28 7.53
CA ALA A 87 1.80 -3.74 7.53
C ALA A 87 0.49 -4.30 6.93
N GLY A 88 -0.65 -3.78 7.36
CA GLY A 88 -1.96 -4.32 7.00
C GLY A 88 -2.47 -3.88 5.63
N THR A 89 -2.00 -2.75 5.14
CA THR A 89 -2.36 -2.20 3.83
C THR A 89 -1.18 -2.31 2.87
N VAL A 90 -0.13 -1.52 3.09
CA VAL A 90 0.96 -1.35 2.11
C VAL A 90 1.67 -2.68 1.86
N TRP A 91 2.19 -3.35 2.90
CA TRP A 91 2.88 -4.62 2.73
C TRP A 91 1.97 -5.71 2.14
N ALA A 92 0.74 -5.81 2.64
CA ALA A 92 -0.21 -6.81 2.14
C ALA A 92 -0.48 -6.63 0.64
N GLU A 93 -0.77 -5.41 0.20
CA GLU A 93 -1.01 -5.10 -1.21
C GLU A 93 0.24 -5.30 -2.06
N GLU A 94 1.40 -4.83 -1.60
CA GLU A 94 2.66 -5.00 -2.30
C GLU A 94 3.02 -6.47 -2.49
N ALA A 95 2.90 -7.28 -1.44
CA ALA A 95 3.21 -8.70 -1.47
C ALA A 95 2.24 -9.47 -2.40
N VAL A 96 0.96 -9.10 -2.42
CA VAL A 96 -0.04 -9.71 -3.31
C VAL A 96 0.17 -9.27 -4.75
N PHE A 97 0.10 -7.98 -5.04
CA PHE A 97 0.02 -7.48 -6.41
C PHE A 97 1.40 -7.40 -7.07
N ARG A 98 2.33 -6.66 -6.47
CA ARG A 98 3.67 -6.45 -7.03
C ARG A 98 4.59 -7.65 -6.79
N GLY A 99 4.29 -8.45 -5.77
CA GLY A 99 4.93 -9.73 -5.49
C GLY A 99 4.29 -10.87 -6.28
N ALA A 100 3.22 -11.45 -5.75
CA ALA A 100 2.66 -12.71 -6.23
C ALA A 100 2.05 -12.60 -7.65
N VAL A 101 1.11 -11.67 -7.85
CA VAL A 101 0.42 -11.49 -9.13
C VAL A 101 1.41 -11.14 -10.23
N GLN A 102 2.29 -10.15 -10.00
CA GLN A 102 3.34 -9.78 -10.96
C GLN A 102 4.23 -10.97 -11.32
N ALA A 103 4.66 -11.77 -10.34
CA ALA A 103 5.54 -12.90 -10.57
C ALA A 103 4.87 -14.00 -11.40
N VAL A 104 3.60 -14.31 -11.12
CA VAL A 104 2.83 -15.29 -11.90
C VAL A 104 2.52 -14.75 -13.30
N ALA A 105 2.05 -13.51 -13.39
CA ALA A 105 1.71 -12.85 -14.65
C ALA A 105 2.92 -12.74 -15.58
N ALA A 106 4.09 -12.36 -15.05
CA ALA A 106 5.32 -12.25 -15.84
C ALA A 106 5.79 -13.60 -16.41
N ARG A 107 5.52 -14.71 -15.71
CA ARG A 107 5.81 -16.07 -16.21
C ARG A 107 4.82 -16.51 -17.28
N ALA A 108 3.55 -16.10 -17.16
CA ALA A 108 2.49 -16.51 -18.08
C ALA A 108 2.50 -15.72 -19.40
N VAL A 109 2.66 -14.39 -19.34
CA VAL A 109 2.49 -13.49 -20.49
C VAL A 109 3.71 -12.59 -20.75
N GLY A 110 4.87 -12.96 -20.19
CA GLY A 110 6.11 -12.20 -20.31
C GLY A 110 6.14 -10.94 -19.45
N ARG A 111 7.29 -10.26 -19.41
CA ARG A 111 7.53 -9.13 -18.47
C ARG A 111 6.57 -7.95 -18.68
N SER A 112 6.41 -7.49 -19.93
CA SER A 112 5.57 -6.33 -20.25
C SER A 112 4.09 -6.64 -20.08
N GLY A 113 3.63 -7.78 -20.62
CA GLY A 113 2.26 -8.26 -20.42
C GLY A 113 1.94 -8.50 -18.94
N GLY A 114 2.91 -9.01 -18.18
CA GLY A 114 2.74 -9.26 -16.75
C GLY A 114 2.53 -7.98 -15.94
N ARG A 115 3.25 -6.90 -16.28
CA ARG A 115 3.03 -5.57 -15.69
C ARG A 115 1.65 -5.01 -16.01
N LEU A 116 1.21 -5.14 -17.26
CA LEU A 116 -0.11 -4.69 -17.68
C LEU A 116 -1.22 -5.46 -16.94
N LEU A 117 -1.10 -6.78 -16.88
CA LEU A 117 -2.06 -7.64 -16.18
C LEU A 117 -2.10 -7.33 -14.68
N GLN A 118 -0.94 -7.19 -14.04
CA GLN A 118 -0.86 -6.82 -12.63
C GLN A 118 -1.54 -5.46 -12.37
N ALA A 119 -1.25 -4.45 -13.20
CA ALA A 119 -1.85 -3.14 -13.07
C ALA A 119 -3.38 -3.18 -13.25
N ALA A 120 -3.87 -3.95 -14.22
CA ALA A 120 -5.31 -4.15 -14.44
C ALA A 120 -5.98 -4.83 -13.23
N VAL A 121 -5.39 -5.92 -12.73
CA VAL A 121 -5.91 -6.64 -11.55
C VAL A 121 -5.91 -5.74 -10.31
N PHE A 122 -4.86 -4.95 -10.10
CA PHE A 122 -4.79 -3.99 -9.00
C PHE A 122 -5.87 -2.89 -9.13
N GLY A 123 -6.09 -2.38 -10.34
CA GLY A 123 -7.14 -1.39 -10.60
C GLY A 123 -8.54 -1.96 -10.35
N LEU A 124 -8.83 -3.15 -10.87
CA LEU A 124 -10.11 -3.83 -10.67
C LEU A 124 -10.40 -4.12 -9.20
N TRP A 125 -9.38 -4.46 -8.39
CA TRP A 125 -9.52 -4.68 -6.95
C TRP A 125 -10.05 -3.46 -6.18
N HIS A 126 -9.84 -2.25 -6.71
CA HIS A 126 -10.26 -1.01 -6.06
C HIS A 126 -11.64 -0.51 -6.53
N ILE A 127 -12.30 -1.22 -7.45
CA ILE A 127 -13.68 -0.92 -7.81
C ILE A 127 -14.55 -1.38 -6.62
N PRO A 128 -15.24 -0.45 -5.92
CA PRO A 128 -16.13 -0.83 -4.84
C PRO A 128 -17.35 -1.56 -5.42
N ASP A 129 -17.73 -2.66 -4.78
CA ASP A 129 -19.03 -3.32 -4.94
C ASP A 129 -20.22 -2.37 -4.72
#